data_AF-A0A9X5X718-F1
#
_entry.id   AF-A0A9X5X718-F1
#
_cell.length_a   1.000
_cell.length_b   1.000
_cell.length_c   1.000
_cell.angle_alpha   90.00
_cell.angle_beta   90.00
_cell.angle_gamma   90.00
#
_symmetry.space_group_name_H-M   'P 1'
#
loop_
_entity.id
_entity.type
_entity.pdbx_description
1 polymer ?
#
loop_
_entity_poly.entity_id
_entity_poly.type
_entity_poly.pdbx_seq_one_letter_code
_entity_poly.pdbx_strand_id
1 'polypeptide(L)'
;MAANVVGEARLEDRWRDILSVHARTMCEIDRALHPHGLGASDFEVLDILVSSELAHEGEHCRVQNIADRVHLSQSALSRLIGRLE
;
A
#
# COMPACT_ATOMS: atom_id res chain seq x y z
N MET A 1 4.50 -6.72 -38.95
CA MET A 1 3.19 -6.27 -38.42
C MET A 1 2.56 -7.30 -37.47
N ALA A 2 2.43 -8.58 -37.84
CA ALA A 2 1.86 -9.62 -36.97
C ALA A 2 2.66 -9.91 -35.67
N ALA A 3 4.00 -9.87 -35.71
CA ALA A 3 4.83 -10.10 -34.53
C ALA A 3 4.70 -9.01 -33.44
N ASN A 4 4.36 -7.77 -33.83
CA ASN A 4 4.18 -6.67 -32.89
C ASN A 4 2.87 -6.81 -32.10
N VAL A 5 1.79 -7.20 -32.78
CA VAL A 5 0.47 -7.42 -32.16
C VAL A 5 0.50 -8.58 -31.15
N VAL A 6 1.27 -9.64 -31.44
CA VAL A 6 1.46 -10.76 -30.49
C VAL A 6 2.30 -10.35 -29.28
N GLY A 7 3.28 -9.46 -29.46
CA GLY A 7 4.08 -8.89 -28.37
C GLY A 7 3.26 -7.95 -27.48
N GLU A 8 2.44 -7.09 -28.09
CA GLU A 8 1.53 -6.16 -27.39
C GLU A 8 0.43 -6.93 -26.64
N ALA A 9 -0.21 -7.92 -27.26
CA ALA A 9 -1.20 -8.77 -26.60
C ALA A 9 -0.63 -9.49 -25.37
N ARG A 10 0.61 -9.99 -25.45
CA ARG A 10 1.30 -10.60 -24.30
C ARG A 10 1.63 -9.59 -23.19
N LEU A 11 1.87 -8.33 -23.53
CA LEU A 11 2.11 -7.27 -22.57
C LEU A 11 0.81 -6.85 -21.88
N GLU A 12 -0.29 -6.73 -22.64
CA GLU A 12 -1.63 -6.48 -22.11
C GLU A 12 -2.07 -7.60 -21.16
N ASP A 13 -1.91 -8.86 -21.55
CA ASP A 13 -2.24 -10.01 -20.70
C ASP A 13 -1.43 -9.98 -19.40
N ARG A 14 -0.12 -9.73 -19.49
CA ARG A 14 0.74 -9.61 -18.31
C ARG A 14 0.35 -8.44 -17.42
N TRP A 15 0.00 -7.30 -18.00
CA TRP A 15 -0.53 -6.17 -17.24
C TRP A 15 -1.82 -6.56 -16.51
N ARG A 16 -2.71 -7.32 -17.18
CA ARG A 16 -4.01 -7.73 -16.62
C ARG A 16 -3.81 -8.70 -15.47
N ASP A 17 -2.84 -9.59 -15.59
CA ASP A 17 -2.46 -10.51 -14.52
C ASP A 17 -1.92 -9.76 -13.31
N ILE A 18 -1.02 -8.78 -13.52
CA ILE A 18 -0.49 -7.94 -12.43
C ILE A 18 -1.63 -7.21 -11.72
N LEU A 19 -2.54 -6.58 -12.46
CA LEU A 19 -3.71 -5.93 -11.86
C LEU A 19 -4.62 -6.91 -11.12
N SER A 20 -4.82 -8.12 -11.66
CA SER A 20 -5.67 -9.12 -11.04
C SER A 20 -5.08 -9.61 -9.72
N VAL A 21 -3.78 -9.87 -9.70
CA VAL A 21 -3.04 -10.23 -8.46
C VAL A 21 -3.09 -9.07 -7.46
N HIS A 22 -2.86 -7.84 -7.91
CA HIS A 22 -2.93 -6.65 -7.06
C HIS A 22 -4.31 -6.48 -6.44
N ALA A 23 -5.38 -6.49 -7.25
CA ALA A 23 -6.75 -6.35 -6.77
C ALA A 23 -7.12 -7.45 -5.77
N ARG A 24 -6.79 -8.71 -6.06
CA ARG A 24 -7.02 -9.82 -5.13
C ARG A 24 -6.28 -9.62 -3.81
N THR A 25 -5.02 -9.22 -3.87
CA THR A 25 -4.20 -8.99 -2.67
C THR A 25 -4.78 -7.87 -1.83
N MET A 26 -5.18 -6.76 -2.44
CA MET A 26 -5.82 -5.64 -1.75
C MET A 26 -7.15 -6.04 -1.09
N CYS A 27 -7.98 -6.84 -1.77
CA CYS A 27 -9.22 -7.34 -1.17
C CYS A 27 -8.99 -8.25 0.05
N GLU A 28 -7.95 -9.11 0.01
CA GLU A 28 -7.61 -9.96 1.15
C GLU A 28 -7.07 -9.14 2.32
N ILE A 29 -6.24 -8.12 2.05
CA ILE A 29 -5.76 -7.18 3.08
C ILE A 29 -6.94 -6.44 3.72
N ASP A 30 -7.82 -5.84 2.91
CA ASP A 30 -9.02 -5.17 3.40
C ASP A 30 -9.86 -6.11 4.28
N ARG A 31 -10.06 -7.35 3.83
CA ARG A 31 -10.86 -8.34 4.57
C ARG A 31 -10.21 -8.70 5.91
N ALA A 32 -8.89 -8.88 5.94
CA ALA A 32 -8.16 -9.22 7.15
C ALA A 32 -8.13 -8.06 8.16
N LEU A 33 -8.10 -6.82 7.66
CA LEU A 33 -8.02 -5.61 8.47
C LEU A 33 -9.38 -5.03 8.87
N HIS A 34 -10.45 -5.38 8.16
CA HIS A 34 -11.81 -4.93 8.44
C HIS A 34 -12.26 -5.11 9.90
N PRO A 35 -11.96 -6.24 10.61
CA PRO A 35 -12.30 -6.40 12.03
C PRO A 35 -11.65 -5.36 12.95
N HIS A 36 -10.57 -4.74 12.51
CA HIS A 36 -9.85 -3.68 13.23
C HIS A 36 -10.29 -2.28 12.80
N GLY A 37 -11.27 -2.15 11.91
CA GLY A 37 -11.70 -0.86 11.35
C GLY A 37 -10.65 -0.23 10.41
N LEU A 38 -9.72 -1.05 9.92
CA LEU A 38 -8.61 -0.64 9.05
C LEU A 38 -8.84 -1.14 7.62
N GLY A 39 -8.27 -0.43 6.65
CA GLY A 39 -8.26 -0.81 5.24
C GLY A 39 -6.85 -0.95 4.66
N ALA A 40 -6.75 -1.32 3.40
CA ALA A 40 -5.50 -1.54 2.71
C ALA A 40 -4.65 -0.27 2.56
N SER A 41 -5.27 0.91 2.48
CA SER A 41 -4.54 2.19 2.58
C SER A 41 -3.89 2.40 3.94
N ASP A 42 -4.47 1.85 5.02
CA ASP A 42 -3.87 1.91 6.34
C ASP A 42 -2.73 0.91 6.49
N PHE A 43 -2.86 -0.25 5.84
CA PHE A 43 -1.80 -1.25 5.75
C PHE A 43 -0.50 -0.68 5.18
N GLU A 44 -0.56 0.06 4.06
CA GLU A 44 0.63 0.66 3.45
C GLU A 44 1.36 1.61 4.41
N VAL A 45 0.61 2.37 5.20
CA VAL A 45 1.19 3.27 6.21
C VAL A 45 1.83 2.48 7.35
N LEU A 46 1.16 1.44 7.83
CA LEU A 46 1.68 0.55 8.87
C LEU A 46 2.95 -0.18 8.41
N ASP A 47 2.98 -0.66 7.17
CA ASP A 47 4.15 -1.32 6.58
C ASP A 47 5.35 -0.37 6.50
N ILE A 48 5.11 0.89 6.12
CA ILE A 48 6.15 1.93 6.08
C ILE A 48 6.61 2.33 7.48
N LEU A 49 5.70 2.41 8.46
CA LEU A 49 6.01 2.66 9.87
C LEU A 49 6.90 1.57 10.46
N VAL A 50 6.52 0.30 10.26
CA VAL A 50 7.30 -0.84 10.74
C VAL A 50 8.66 -0.88 10.03
N SER A 51 8.69 -0.66 8.71
CA SER A 51 9.93 -0.65 7.93
C SER A 51 10.88 0.50 8.31
N SER A 52 10.35 1.66 8.72
CA SER A 52 11.16 2.80 9.14
C SER A 52 11.71 2.63 10.57
N GLU A 53 10.90 2.08 11.48
CA GLU A 53 11.30 1.81 12.87
C GLU A 53 12.32 0.67 12.95
N LEU A 54 12.20 -0.35 12.10
CA LEU A 54 13.23 -1.40 11.93
C LEU A 54 14.53 -0.86 11.33
N ALA A 55 14.47 0.19 10.50
CA ALA A 55 15.66 0.79 9.88
C ALA A 55 16.40 1.75 10.81
N HIS A 56 15.74 2.29 11.85
CA HIS A 56 16.31 3.26 12.78
C HIS A 56 15.99 2.80 14.21
N GLU A 57 16.75 1.84 14.73
CA GLU A 57 16.63 1.35 16.10
C GLU A 57 16.72 2.53 17.09
N GLY A 58 15.57 2.98 17.61
CA GLY A 58 15.48 3.95 18.71
C GLY A 58 14.99 5.35 18.37
N GLU A 59 14.75 5.71 17.10
CA GLU A 59 14.06 6.95 16.77
C GLU A 59 12.58 6.67 16.49
N HIS A 60 11.71 7.02 17.44
CA HIS A 60 10.26 7.07 17.21
C HIS A 60 9.99 7.75 15.88
N CYS A 61 9.46 7.00 14.91
CA CYS A 61 9.25 7.51 13.57
C CYS A 61 8.30 8.72 13.64
N ARG A 62 8.85 9.94 13.54
CA ARG A 62 8.05 11.16 13.60
C ARG A 62 7.03 11.12 12.46
N VAL A 63 5.75 11.24 12.80
CA VAL A 63 4.58 11.30 11.91
C VAL A 63 4.82 12.14 10.64
N GLN A 64 5.62 13.21 10.74
CA GLN A 64 5.98 14.07 9.60
C GLN A 64 6.87 13.37 8.55
N ASN A 65 7.78 12.48 8.94
CA ASN A 65 8.66 11.74 8.01
C ASN A 65 7.89 10.68 7.21
N ILE A 66 6.74 10.22 7.73
CA ILE A 66 5.87 9.24 7.05
C ILE A 66 5.03 9.93 5.98
N ALA A 67 4.50 11.13 6.25
CA ALA A 67 3.72 11.89 5.27
C ALA A 67 4.52 12.27 4.00
N ASP A 68 5.84 12.39 4.10
CA ASP A 68 6.71 12.63 2.95
C ASP A 68 7.01 11.36 2.14
N ARG A 69 6.88 10.17 2.76
CA ARG A 69 7.18 8.86 2.17
C ARG A 69 5.96 8.16 1.58
N VAL A 70 4.83 8.23 2.28
CA VAL A 70 3.52 7.81 1.77
C VAL A 70 2.89 9.08 1.25
N HIS A 71 2.58 9.19 -0.05
CA HIS A 71 1.97 10.39 -0.66
C HIS A 71 0.54 10.68 -0.15
N LEU A 72 0.40 10.82 1.16
CA LEU A 72 -0.83 11.01 1.89
C LEU A 72 -0.86 12.42 2.47
N SER A 73 -2.04 13.01 2.44
CA SER A 73 -2.25 14.26 3.16
C SER A 73 -2.17 14.03 4.68
N GLN A 74 -1.69 15.04 5.41
CA GLN A 74 -1.64 15.05 6.88
C GLN A 74 -3.00 14.68 7.54
N SER A 75 -4.12 15.02 6.89
CA SER A 75 -5.47 14.67 7.37
C SER A 75 -5.82 13.19 7.21
N ALA A 76 -5.23 12.49 6.24
CA ALA A 76 -5.36 11.03 6.12
C ALA A 76 -4.55 10.33 7.21
N LEU A 77 -3.33 10.81 7.47
CA LEU A 77 -2.45 10.25 8.50
C LEU A 77 -3.00 10.45 9.92
N SER A 78 -3.50 11.64 10.25
CA SER A 78 -4.12 11.90 11.56
C SER A 78 -5.38 11.05 11.80
N ARG A 79 -6.19 10.81 10.76
CA ARG A 79 -7.35 9.90 10.86
C ARG A 79 -6.94 8.45 11.11
N LEU A 80 -5.81 8.03 10.55
CA LEU A 80 -5.27 6.69 10.75
C LEU A 80 -4.77 6.52 12.18
N ILE A 81 -3.97 7.46 12.69
CA ILE A 81 -3.48 7.44 14.08
C ILE A 81 -4.66 7.41 15.06
N GLY A 82 -5.67 8.26 14.87
CA GLY A 82 -6.85 8.28 15.73
C GLY A 82 -7.75 7.04 15.67
N ARG A 83 -7.53 6.12 14.71
CA ARG A 83 -8.18 4.78 14.70
C ARG A 83 -7.36 3.72 15.46
N LEU A 84 -6.07 3.96 15.65
CA LEU A 84 -5.13 3.02 16.28
C LEU A 84 -4.95 3.28 17.78
N GLU A 85 -5.31 4.48 18.27
CA GLU A 85 -5.41 4.82 19.71
C GLU A 85 -6.70 4.28 20.35
#